data_AF-A0A7V8AHU2-F1
#
_entry.id   AF-A0A7V8AHU2-F1
#
_cell.length_a   1.000
_cell.length_b   1.000
_cell.length_c   1.000
_cell.angle_alpha   90.00
_cell.angle_beta   90.00
_cell.angle_gamma   90.00
#
_symmetry.space_group_name_H-M   'P 1'
#
loop_
_entity.id
_entity.type
_entity.pdbx_description
1 polymer ?
#
loop_
_entity_poly.entity_id
_entity_poly.type
_entity_poly.pdbx_seq_one_letter_code
_entity_poly.pdbx_strand_id
1 'polypeptide(L)'
;MKKTALLVTISAVLAGCGRDPEQPGLRTRYERGRTDNFSAAELRLEKALKDAARLPAAADFASGMFASAYIIPEEHPGIGFTVRQKDGAVEVERGLDTAVEPTLVIPLSDEGIMNAYSFFKDGKLDETEEFLVANALFKPGWEASYRIPELRSRLVSRYMKLDGLLHAVLLNPGGVRFKGRPVKNELSVARVSGQWVIFSGLEGTPDARMELSPKDAMEMYALIMRDLPRAETFGQKREVMRKFSEVRARCLKN
;
A
#
# COMPACT_ATOMS: atom_id res chain seq x y z
N MET A 1 1.69 -37.40 -7.21
CA MET A 1 1.12 -37.24 -5.84
C MET A 1 1.44 -35.90 -5.17
N LYS A 2 2.67 -35.34 -5.23
CA LYS A 2 3.00 -34.05 -4.57
C LYS A 2 2.25 -32.81 -5.07
N LYS A 3 1.96 -32.70 -6.38
CA LYS A 3 1.23 -31.54 -6.95
C LYS A 3 -0.24 -31.49 -6.51
N THR A 4 -0.92 -32.63 -6.40
CA THR A 4 -2.33 -32.72 -5.99
C THR A 4 -2.50 -32.33 -4.52
N ALA A 5 -1.60 -32.80 -3.63
CA ALA A 5 -1.60 -32.40 -2.23
C ALA A 5 -1.36 -30.89 -2.05
N LEU A 6 -0.41 -30.32 -2.81
CA LEU A 6 -0.11 -28.88 -2.78
C LEU A 6 -1.31 -28.03 -3.21
N LEU A 7 -2.01 -28.44 -4.28
CA LEU A 7 -3.22 -27.78 -4.75
C LEU A 7 -4.34 -27.85 -3.71
N VAL A 8 -4.55 -29.01 -3.07
CA VAL A 8 -5.55 -29.18 -2.01
C VAL A 8 -5.25 -28.29 -0.79
N THR A 9 -3.99 -28.16 -0.39
CA THR A 9 -3.61 -27.30 0.75
C THR A 9 -3.68 -25.81 0.41
N ILE A 10 -3.31 -25.40 -0.81
CA ILE A 10 -3.53 -24.03 -1.29
C ILE A 10 -5.04 -23.73 -1.30
N SER A 11 -5.87 -24.65 -1.77
CA SER A 11 -7.33 -24.51 -1.72
C SER A 11 -7.88 -24.36 -0.31
N ALA A 12 -7.38 -25.11 0.66
CA ALA A 12 -7.81 -25.01 2.06
C ALA A 12 -7.41 -23.66 2.71
N VAL A 13 -6.24 -23.11 2.35
CA VAL A 13 -5.81 -21.77 2.79
C VAL A 13 -6.67 -20.68 2.15
N LEU A 14 -6.90 -20.75 0.83
CA LEU A 14 -7.69 -19.76 0.10
C LEU A 14 -9.17 -19.78 0.48
N ALA A 15 -9.68 -20.92 0.94
CA ALA A 15 -11.02 -21.10 1.50
C ALA A 15 -11.13 -20.74 2.99
N GLY A 16 -10.05 -20.28 3.64
CA GLY A 16 -10.08 -19.82 5.03
C GLY A 16 -10.13 -20.95 6.08
N CYS A 17 -9.87 -22.21 5.72
CA CYS A 17 -9.94 -23.35 6.65
C CYS A 17 -8.64 -23.62 7.43
N GLY A 18 -7.59 -22.82 7.23
CA GLY A 18 -6.35 -22.93 7.99
C GLY A 18 -6.39 -22.05 9.23
N ARG A 19 -6.16 -22.62 10.43
CA ARG A 19 -5.89 -21.82 11.63
C ARG A 19 -4.63 -21.00 11.40
N ASP A 20 -4.78 -19.68 11.33
CA ASP A 20 -3.66 -18.74 11.31
C ASP A 20 -2.91 -18.87 12.64
N PRO A 21 -1.58 -19.10 12.66
CA PRO A 21 -0.83 -18.94 13.88
C PRO A 21 -0.91 -17.46 14.28
N GLU A 22 -1.49 -17.17 15.45
CA GLU A 22 -1.50 -15.84 16.04
C GLU A 22 -0.06 -15.34 16.13
N GLN A 23 0.30 -14.40 15.25
CA GLN A 23 1.46 -13.56 15.51
C GLN A 23 1.03 -12.48 16.51
N PRO A 24 1.92 -12.09 17.44
CA PRO A 24 1.68 -10.91 18.25
C PRO A 24 1.42 -9.76 17.29
N GLY A 25 0.21 -9.19 17.35
CA GLY A 25 -0.12 -8.00 16.59
C GLY A 25 0.99 -6.99 16.79
N LEU A 26 1.39 -6.30 15.71
CA LEU A 26 2.25 -5.13 15.83
C LEU A 26 1.54 -4.20 16.82
N ARG A 27 1.98 -4.22 18.09
CA ARG A 27 1.55 -3.26 19.11
C ARG A 27 1.64 -1.90 18.44
N THR A 28 0.53 -1.17 18.41
CA THR A 28 0.37 0.11 17.71
C THR A 28 1.60 0.98 17.98
N ARG A 29 2.52 1.01 17.01
CA ARG A 29 3.80 1.77 17.08
C ARG A 29 3.58 3.27 16.98
N TYR A 30 2.34 3.68 16.77
CA TYR A 30 1.95 5.05 16.49
C TYR A 30 1.24 5.62 17.69
N GLU A 31 1.69 6.79 18.12
CA GLU A 31 0.98 7.59 19.10
C GLU A 31 -0.15 8.35 18.39
N ARG A 32 -1.26 8.60 19.09
CA ARG A 32 -2.40 9.34 18.55
C ARG A 32 -2.02 10.69 17.95
N GLY A 33 -0.94 11.30 18.45
CA GLY A 33 -0.56 12.66 18.11
C GLY A 33 -1.54 13.68 18.70
N ARG A 34 -1.22 14.95 18.50
CA ARG A 34 -2.01 16.08 18.98
C ARG A 34 -3.24 16.28 18.10
N THR A 35 -4.36 16.68 18.72
CA THR A 35 -5.65 16.90 18.03
C THR A 35 -6.17 18.35 18.13
N ASP A 36 -5.51 19.17 18.93
CA ASP A 36 -5.88 20.54 19.29
C ASP A 36 -4.70 21.52 19.11
N ASN A 37 -4.99 22.82 19.18
CA ASN A 37 -3.99 23.90 19.12
C ASN A 37 -3.10 23.89 17.85
N PHE A 38 -3.62 23.41 16.72
CA PHE A 38 -2.87 23.37 15.45
C PHE A 38 -2.40 24.78 15.06
N SER A 39 -1.15 24.87 14.62
CA SER A 39 -0.61 26.09 14.03
C SER A 39 -1.33 26.43 12.73
N ALA A 40 -1.15 27.66 12.23
CA ALA A 40 -1.73 28.06 10.95
C ALA A 40 -1.28 27.18 9.77
N ALA A 41 -0.06 26.63 9.82
CA ALA A 41 0.44 25.70 8.80
C ALA A 41 -0.28 24.34 8.89
N GLU A 42 -0.38 23.77 10.09
CA GLU A 42 -1.05 22.48 10.34
C GLU A 42 -2.55 22.52 9.97
N LEU A 43 -3.22 23.66 10.24
CA LEU A 43 -4.61 23.88 9.83
C LEU A 43 -4.78 23.92 8.30
N ARG A 44 -3.76 24.38 7.55
CA ARG A 44 -3.80 24.36 6.07
C ARG A 44 -3.69 22.92 5.55
N LEU A 45 -2.84 22.09 6.16
CA LEU A 45 -2.71 20.67 5.81
C LEU A 45 -4.04 19.94 6.04
N GLU A 46 -4.65 20.13 7.21
CA GLU A 46 -5.96 19.56 7.51
C GLU A 46 -7.01 19.99 6.48
N LYS A 47 -7.06 21.29 6.17
CA LYS A 47 -8.01 21.83 5.20
C LYS A 47 -7.80 21.20 3.83
N ALA A 48 -6.55 21.07 3.37
CA ALA A 48 -6.24 20.45 2.09
C ALA A 48 -6.72 19.00 2.03
N LEU A 49 -6.47 18.20 3.07
CA LEU A 49 -6.97 16.82 3.15
C LEU A 49 -8.50 16.75 3.16
N LYS A 50 -9.16 17.59 3.96
CA LYS A 50 -10.63 17.62 4.03
C LYS A 50 -11.27 18.06 2.72
N ASP A 51 -10.68 19.03 2.04
CA ASP A 51 -11.17 19.48 0.74
C ASP A 51 -10.95 18.40 -0.34
N ALA A 52 -9.81 17.70 -0.32
CA ALA A 52 -9.55 16.57 -1.20
C ALA A 52 -10.53 15.41 -0.96
N ALA A 53 -10.80 15.06 0.29
CA ALA A 53 -11.70 13.98 0.68
C ALA A 53 -13.17 14.19 0.25
N ARG A 54 -13.57 15.45 -0.02
CA ARG A 54 -14.90 15.80 -0.55
C ARG A 54 -15.05 15.54 -2.05
N LEU A 55 -13.96 15.28 -2.76
CA LEU A 55 -13.98 15.04 -4.20
C LEU A 55 -14.41 13.59 -4.49
N PRO A 56 -15.32 13.34 -5.44
CA PRO A 56 -15.74 11.99 -5.80
C PRO A 56 -14.58 11.07 -6.18
N ALA A 57 -13.58 11.59 -6.89
CA ALA A 57 -12.39 10.84 -7.28
C ALA A 57 -11.58 10.32 -6.08
N ALA A 58 -11.59 11.02 -4.95
CA ALA A 58 -10.95 10.55 -3.72
C ALA A 58 -11.71 9.37 -3.11
N ALA A 59 -13.04 9.37 -3.18
CA ALA A 59 -13.86 8.25 -2.73
C ALA A 59 -13.70 7.02 -3.64
N ASP A 60 -13.64 7.22 -4.96
CA ASP A 60 -13.36 6.16 -5.93
C ASP A 60 -11.97 5.56 -5.71
N PHE A 61 -10.97 6.40 -5.48
CA PHE A 61 -9.62 5.99 -5.15
C PHE A 61 -9.57 5.20 -3.84
N ALA A 62 -10.22 5.69 -2.78
CA ALA A 62 -10.26 4.99 -1.49
C ALA A 62 -11.01 3.65 -1.59
N SER A 63 -11.96 3.53 -2.53
CA SER A 63 -12.89 2.40 -2.64
C SER A 63 -12.22 1.04 -2.75
N GLY A 64 -12.14 0.40 -1.58
CA GLY A 64 -11.51 -0.90 -1.38
C GLY A 64 -9.99 -0.91 -1.49
N MET A 65 -9.33 0.25 -1.61
CA MET A 65 -7.88 0.33 -1.45
C MET A 65 -7.50 0.35 0.04
N PHE A 66 -8.32 1.00 0.88
CA PHE A 66 -8.19 0.96 2.34
C PHE A 66 -9.54 1.21 3.02
N ALA A 67 -9.72 0.63 4.21
CA ALA A 67 -10.84 0.98 5.10
C ALA A 67 -10.47 2.16 6.00
N SER A 68 -9.23 2.17 6.49
CA SER A 68 -8.64 3.23 7.29
C SER A 68 -7.19 3.45 6.87
N ALA A 69 -6.77 4.70 6.71
CA ALA A 69 -5.39 5.07 6.44
C ALA A 69 -4.95 6.14 7.44
N TYR A 70 -3.71 6.04 7.90
CA TYR A 70 -3.05 7.14 8.60
C TYR A 70 -2.27 7.97 7.59
N ILE A 71 -2.43 9.28 7.65
CA ILE A 71 -1.56 10.24 6.97
C ILE A 71 -0.69 10.91 8.04
N ILE A 72 0.63 10.79 7.87
CA ILE A 72 1.62 11.34 8.81
C ILE A 72 2.40 12.45 8.07
N PRO A 73 2.21 13.73 8.43
CA PRO A 73 3.01 14.82 7.87
C PRO A 73 4.48 14.68 8.32
N GLU A 74 5.41 14.54 7.38
CA GLU A 74 6.83 14.32 7.67
C GLU A 74 7.46 15.50 8.40
N GLU A 75 7.04 16.73 8.07
CA GLU A 75 7.52 17.96 8.71
C GLU A 75 6.85 18.25 10.06
N HIS A 76 5.78 17.55 10.42
CA HIS A 76 5.04 17.76 11.68
C HIS A 76 4.79 16.43 12.43
N PRO A 77 5.84 15.78 12.96
CA PRO A 77 5.76 14.44 13.56
C PRO A 77 4.88 14.35 14.82
N GLY A 78 4.42 15.49 15.36
CA GLY A 78 3.52 15.56 16.51
C GLY A 78 2.03 15.51 16.16
N ILE A 79 1.67 15.53 14.88
CA ILE A 79 0.28 15.44 14.41
C ILE A 79 0.13 14.29 13.41
N GLY A 80 -1.10 13.88 13.20
CA GLY A 80 -1.46 12.88 12.18
C GLY A 80 -2.93 13.01 11.83
N PHE A 81 -3.34 12.34 10.77
CA PHE A 81 -4.73 12.32 10.33
C PHE A 81 -5.18 10.89 10.10
N THR A 82 -6.35 10.54 10.61
CA THR A 82 -7.03 9.30 10.28
C THR A 82 -8.00 9.56 9.13
N VAL A 83 -7.82 8.84 8.04
CA VAL A 83 -8.71 8.87 6.88
C VAL A 83 -9.51 7.59 6.84
N ARG A 84 -10.84 7.68 6.88
CA ARG A 84 -11.73 6.51 6.83
C ARG A 84 -12.61 6.55 5.60
N GLN A 85 -12.83 5.37 5.02
CA GLN A 85 -13.89 5.18 4.05
C GLN A 85 -15.17 4.76 4.79
N LYS A 86 -16.25 5.53 4.62
CA LYS A 86 -17.54 5.26 5.26
C LYS A 86 -18.69 5.66 4.34
N ASP A 87 -19.62 4.74 4.11
CA ASP A 87 -20.85 4.97 3.32
C ASP A 87 -20.60 5.61 1.93
N GLY A 88 -19.50 5.23 1.28
CA GLY A 88 -19.10 5.78 -0.02
C GLY A 88 -18.46 7.17 0.03
N ALA A 89 -18.23 7.73 1.22
CA ALA A 89 -17.50 8.97 1.45
C ALA A 89 -16.13 8.72 2.11
N VAL A 90 -15.28 9.74 2.09
CA VAL A 90 -14.00 9.76 2.78
C VAL A 90 -14.06 10.81 3.88
N GLU A 91 -13.78 10.39 5.11
CA GLU A 91 -13.76 11.25 6.29
C GLU A 91 -12.32 11.44 6.76
N VAL A 92 -11.96 12.67 7.14
CA VAL A 92 -10.63 13.01 7.67
C VAL A 92 -10.77 13.53 9.09
N GLU A 93 -10.16 12.81 10.03
CA GLU A 93 -10.13 13.13 11.45
C GLU A 93 -8.71 13.50 11.90
N ARG A 94 -8.61 14.39 12.88
CA ARG A 94 -7.32 14.71 13.51
C ARG A 94 -6.90 13.59 14.45
N GLY A 95 -5.60 13.33 14.48
CA GLY A 95 -4.99 12.28 15.26
C GLY A 95 -5.11 10.90 14.60
N LEU A 96 -4.27 9.98 15.06
CA LEU A 96 -4.27 8.58 14.65
C LEU A 96 -5.22 7.80 15.56
N ASP A 97 -6.21 7.12 14.99
CA ASP A 97 -7.11 6.26 15.73
C ASP A 97 -6.42 4.95 16.14
N THR A 98 -5.70 5.00 17.26
CA THR A 98 -4.92 3.86 17.77
C THR A 98 -5.78 2.71 18.31
N ALA A 99 -7.10 2.82 18.30
CA ALA A 99 -8.00 1.75 18.72
C ALA A 99 -8.12 0.65 17.65
N VAL A 100 -7.83 0.98 16.38
CA VAL A 100 -7.93 0.05 15.25
C VAL A 100 -6.63 0.08 14.44
N GLU A 101 -6.19 -1.08 13.97
CA GLU A 101 -5.04 -1.15 13.08
C GLU A 101 -5.39 -0.55 11.70
N PRO A 102 -4.62 0.42 11.18
CA PRO A 102 -4.90 1.03 9.89
C PRO A 102 -4.54 0.08 8.74
N THR A 103 -5.30 0.13 7.64
CA THR A 103 -4.97 -0.56 6.40
C THR A 103 -3.70 0.01 5.75
N LEU A 104 -3.47 1.32 5.90
CA LEU A 104 -2.31 2.02 5.34
C LEU A 104 -1.73 3.03 6.33
N VAL A 105 -0.42 3.24 6.27
CA VAL A 105 0.25 4.35 6.94
C VAL A 105 1.10 5.08 5.90
N ILE A 106 0.71 6.30 5.57
CA ILE A 106 1.26 7.06 4.46
C ILE A 106 1.99 8.28 5.02
N PRO A 107 3.33 8.25 5.08
CA PRO A 107 4.10 9.46 5.35
C PRO A 107 4.02 10.36 4.11
N LEU A 108 3.70 11.64 4.31
CA LEU A 108 3.63 12.64 3.25
C LEU A 108 4.32 13.92 3.70
N SER A 109 5.04 14.56 2.77
CA SER A 109 5.47 15.93 2.98
C SER A 109 4.29 16.91 2.98
N ASP A 110 4.48 18.09 3.55
CA ASP A 110 3.52 19.20 3.48
C ASP A 110 3.11 19.49 2.04
N GLU A 111 4.05 19.50 1.10
CA GLU A 111 3.77 19.71 -0.32
C GLU A 111 2.89 18.58 -0.88
N GLY A 112 3.18 17.32 -0.54
CA GLY A 112 2.36 16.17 -0.95
C GLY A 112 0.93 16.26 -0.43
N ILE A 113 0.75 16.70 0.82
CA ILE A 113 -0.57 16.92 1.42
C ILE A 113 -1.31 18.08 0.73
N MET A 114 -0.62 19.20 0.50
CA MET A 114 -1.22 20.36 -0.16
C MET A 114 -1.64 20.06 -1.60
N ASN A 115 -0.92 19.17 -2.29
CA ASN A 115 -1.23 18.75 -3.65
C ASN A 115 -2.38 17.72 -3.73
N ALA A 116 -2.80 17.12 -2.61
CA ALA A 116 -3.85 16.10 -2.58
C ALA A 116 -5.15 16.57 -3.25
N TYR A 117 -5.53 17.84 -3.09
CA TYR A 117 -6.72 18.38 -3.75
C TYR A 117 -6.55 18.42 -5.27
N SER A 118 -5.38 18.83 -5.77
CA SER A 118 -5.10 18.91 -7.22
C SER A 118 -5.27 17.55 -7.88
N PHE A 119 -4.70 16.49 -7.28
CA PHE A 119 -4.74 15.13 -7.82
C PHE A 119 -6.15 14.58 -8.05
N PHE A 120 -7.14 15.06 -7.31
CA PHE A 120 -8.51 14.57 -7.41
C PHE A 120 -9.47 15.57 -8.07
N LYS A 121 -9.04 16.80 -8.36
CA LYS A 121 -9.93 17.91 -8.72
C LYS A 121 -10.55 17.74 -10.11
N ASP A 122 -9.75 17.36 -11.10
CA ASP A 122 -10.17 17.18 -12.49
C ASP A 122 -10.55 15.73 -12.81
N GLY A 123 -10.41 14.84 -11.82
CA GLY A 123 -10.73 13.41 -11.92
C GLY A 123 -9.80 12.62 -12.84
N LYS A 124 -8.66 13.19 -13.26
CA LYS A 124 -7.70 12.54 -14.16
C LYS A 124 -6.28 12.81 -13.66
N LEU A 125 -5.57 11.74 -13.30
CA LEU A 125 -4.15 11.85 -13.01
C LEU A 125 -3.36 11.98 -14.31
N ASP A 126 -2.58 13.05 -14.45
CA ASP A 126 -1.52 13.10 -15.46
C ASP A 126 -0.35 12.15 -15.09
N GLU A 127 0.63 12.00 -15.99
CA GLU A 127 1.76 11.09 -15.76
C GLU A 127 2.61 11.45 -14.52
N THR A 128 2.69 12.74 -14.18
CA THR A 128 3.43 13.23 -13.00
C THR A 128 2.63 12.96 -11.74
N GLU A 129 1.34 13.25 -11.75
CA GLU A 129 0.44 13.01 -10.62
C GLU A 129 0.32 11.50 -10.34
N GLU A 130 0.22 10.68 -11.38
CA GLU A 130 0.23 9.22 -11.26
C GLU A 130 1.55 8.72 -10.62
N PHE A 131 2.70 9.26 -11.04
CA PHE A 131 3.97 8.95 -10.42
C PHE A 131 4.01 9.38 -8.95
N LEU A 132 3.53 10.57 -8.61
CA LEU A 132 3.56 11.09 -7.23
C LEU A 132 2.67 10.27 -6.30
N VAL A 133 1.46 9.88 -6.75
CA VAL A 133 0.57 8.99 -6.00
C VAL A 133 1.21 7.61 -5.82
N ALA A 134 1.73 7.02 -6.91
CA ALA A 134 2.40 5.72 -6.83
C ALA A 134 3.63 5.79 -5.91
N ASN A 135 4.40 6.89 -5.94
CA ASN A 135 5.57 7.10 -5.11
C ASN A 135 5.22 7.20 -3.63
N ALA A 136 4.17 7.96 -3.29
CA ALA A 136 3.68 8.08 -1.92
C ALA A 136 3.19 6.73 -1.37
N LEU A 137 2.57 5.91 -2.22
CA LEU A 137 2.00 4.62 -1.83
C LEU A 137 2.96 3.45 -2.01
N PHE A 138 4.12 3.63 -2.62
CA PHE A 138 4.97 2.50 -3.01
C PHE A 138 5.33 1.66 -1.78
N LYS A 139 6.07 2.23 -0.84
CA LYS A 139 6.45 1.53 0.39
C LYS A 139 5.24 1.18 1.28
N PRO A 140 4.34 2.13 1.61
CA PRO A 140 3.15 1.81 2.41
C PRO A 140 2.29 0.68 1.83
N GLY A 141 2.17 0.64 0.51
CA GLY A 141 1.40 -0.34 -0.22
C GLY A 141 2.01 -1.74 -0.13
N TRP A 142 3.34 -1.86 -0.25
CA TRP A 142 4.04 -3.11 0.03
C TRP A 142 3.85 -3.53 1.50
N GLU A 143 4.06 -2.64 2.46
CA GLU A 143 3.89 -2.93 3.89
C GLU A 143 2.46 -3.38 4.23
N ALA A 144 1.46 -2.75 3.64
CA ALA A 144 0.06 -3.11 3.79
C ALA A 144 -0.28 -4.46 3.15
N SER A 145 0.19 -4.68 1.92
CA SER A 145 -0.07 -5.91 1.15
C SER A 145 0.34 -7.17 1.94
N TYR A 146 1.49 -7.12 2.61
CA TYR A 146 1.99 -8.27 3.37
C TYR A 146 1.28 -8.53 4.69
N ARG A 147 0.42 -7.61 5.13
CA ARG A 147 -0.47 -7.83 6.28
C ARG A 147 -1.71 -8.63 5.89
N ILE A 148 -2.02 -8.79 4.61
CA ILE A 148 -3.17 -9.57 4.14
C ILE A 148 -3.00 -11.05 4.49
N PRO A 149 -3.98 -11.69 5.17
CA PRO A 149 -3.88 -13.08 5.62
C PRO A 149 -3.50 -14.08 4.52
N GLU A 150 -4.08 -13.95 3.33
CA GLU A 150 -3.79 -14.82 2.18
C GLU A 150 -2.29 -14.86 1.84
N LEU A 151 -1.59 -13.72 1.94
CA LEU A 151 -0.15 -13.61 1.63
C LEU A 151 0.76 -14.04 2.79
N ARG A 152 0.20 -14.30 3.98
CA ARG A 152 0.94 -14.87 5.12
C ARG A 152 1.23 -16.35 4.91
N SER A 153 0.38 -17.06 4.16
CA SER A 153 0.59 -18.48 3.88
C SER A 153 1.83 -18.71 3.02
N ARG A 154 2.77 -19.52 3.54
CA ARG A 154 3.98 -19.92 2.82
C ARG A 154 3.68 -20.60 1.48
N LEU A 155 2.52 -21.26 1.35
CA LEU A 155 2.12 -21.93 0.11
C LEU A 155 1.69 -20.92 -0.96
N VAL A 156 0.91 -19.92 -0.56
CA VAL A 156 0.49 -18.83 -1.45
C VAL A 156 1.70 -18.00 -1.84
N SER A 157 2.56 -17.65 -0.87
CA SER A 157 3.82 -16.94 -1.15
C SER A 157 4.71 -17.71 -2.12
N ARG A 158 4.87 -19.02 -1.95
CA ARG A 158 5.63 -19.86 -2.88
C ARG A 158 5.00 -19.91 -4.27
N TYR A 159 3.68 -20.05 -4.34
CA TYR A 159 2.95 -20.05 -5.60
C TYR A 159 3.15 -18.73 -6.36
N MET A 160 3.11 -17.61 -5.64
CA MET A 160 3.34 -16.26 -6.17
C MET A 160 4.83 -15.90 -6.31
N LYS A 161 5.75 -16.84 -5.97
CA LYS A 161 7.21 -16.67 -6.00
C LYS A 161 7.71 -15.47 -5.18
N LEU A 162 7.22 -15.39 -3.95
CA LEU A 162 7.46 -14.32 -2.99
C LEU A 162 8.48 -14.74 -1.91
N ASP A 163 9.12 -15.89 -2.00
CA ASP A 163 9.91 -16.46 -0.88
C ASP A 163 11.38 -15.97 -0.78
N GLY A 164 11.83 -15.06 -1.64
CA GLY A 164 13.22 -14.59 -1.74
C GLY A 164 13.42 -13.10 -1.44
N LEU A 165 14.66 -12.63 -1.50
CA LEU A 165 14.99 -11.19 -1.45
C LEU A 165 14.62 -10.55 -2.79
N LEU A 166 13.62 -9.69 -2.77
CA LEU A 166 13.14 -8.94 -3.93
C LEU A 166 13.65 -7.50 -3.85
N HIS A 167 14.23 -7.02 -4.95
CA HIS A 167 14.42 -5.59 -5.19
C HIS A 167 13.26 -5.07 -6.02
N ALA A 168 12.58 -4.02 -5.54
CA ALA A 168 11.49 -3.36 -6.25
C ALA A 168 11.85 -1.88 -6.49
N VAL A 169 11.75 -1.44 -7.75
CA VAL A 169 12.07 -0.07 -8.16
C VAL A 169 10.84 0.53 -8.81
N LEU A 170 10.38 1.69 -8.32
CA LEU A 170 9.40 2.51 -9.01
C LEU A 170 10.12 3.35 -10.07
N LEU A 171 9.75 3.15 -11.34
CA LEU A 171 10.28 3.92 -12.45
C LEU A 171 9.74 5.35 -12.42
N ASN A 172 10.62 6.31 -12.70
CA ASN A 172 10.31 7.74 -12.79
C ASN A 172 10.48 8.21 -14.25
N PRO A 173 9.55 7.87 -15.15
CA PRO A 173 9.70 8.13 -16.59
C PRO A 173 9.73 9.64 -16.91
N GLY A 174 8.98 10.44 -16.16
CA GLY A 174 8.95 11.90 -16.31
C GLY A 174 10.14 12.63 -15.70
N GLY A 175 11.06 11.92 -15.02
CA GLY A 175 12.24 12.51 -14.41
C GLY A 175 11.91 13.50 -13.28
N VAL A 176 10.82 13.28 -12.55
CA VAL A 176 10.37 14.14 -11.44
C VAL A 176 11.50 14.34 -10.44
N ARG A 177 11.75 15.60 -10.07
CA ARG A 177 12.82 15.99 -9.15
C ARG A 177 12.26 16.60 -7.88
N PHE A 178 12.86 16.25 -6.75
CA PHE A 178 12.64 16.90 -5.47
C PHE A 178 13.96 17.46 -4.95
N LYS A 179 13.98 18.74 -4.57
CA LYS A 179 15.20 19.45 -4.11
C LYS A 179 16.42 19.24 -5.04
N GLY A 180 16.17 19.28 -6.35
CA GLY A 180 17.21 19.15 -7.39
C GLY A 180 17.70 17.73 -7.68
N ARG A 181 17.16 16.69 -7.02
CA ARG A 181 17.52 15.28 -7.25
C ARG A 181 16.36 14.51 -7.86
N PRO A 182 16.60 13.56 -8.78
CA PRO A 182 15.52 12.70 -9.29
C PRO A 182 14.94 11.91 -8.11
N VAL A 183 13.61 11.92 -8.02
CA VAL A 183 12.89 11.08 -7.06
C VAL A 183 13.14 9.63 -7.44
N LYS A 184 13.64 8.85 -6.48
CA LYS A 184 13.87 7.42 -6.60
C LYS A 184 13.15 6.72 -5.46
N ASN A 185 12.40 5.68 -5.79
CA ASN A 185 11.80 4.81 -4.80
C ASN A 185 12.25 3.38 -5.07
N GLU A 186 13.12 2.91 -4.19
CA GLU A 186 13.79 1.63 -4.29
C GLU A 186 13.56 0.91 -2.97
N LEU A 187 13.14 -0.34 -3.04
CA LEU A 187 12.80 -1.14 -1.88
C LEU A 187 13.50 -2.50 -1.95
N SER A 188 13.94 -2.95 -0.80
CA SER A 188 14.33 -4.33 -0.56
C SER A 188 13.25 -4.99 0.27
N VAL A 189 12.71 -6.08 -0.25
CA VAL A 189 11.62 -6.83 0.38
C VAL A 189 12.11 -8.24 0.66
N ALA A 190 12.11 -8.62 1.94
CA ALA A 190 12.61 -9.91 2.38
C ALA A 190 11.60 -10.60 3.30
N ARG A 191 11.57 -11.93 3.23
CA ARG A 191 10.84 -12.74 4.19
C ARG A 191 11.80 -13.38 5.19
N VAL A 192 11.82 -12.88 6.42
CA VAL A 192 12.72 -13.32 7.50
C VAL A 192 11.88 -13.94 8.62
N SER A 193 12.17 -15.19 8.98
CA SER A 193 11.48 -15.89 10.09
C SER A 193 9.95 -15.89 9.99
N GLY A 194 9.41 -15.95 8.78
CA GLY A 194 7.96 -15.94 8.53
C GLY A 194 7.31 -14.56 8.54
N GLN A 195 8.08 -13.49 8.77
CA GLN A 195 7.66 -12.10 8.70
C GLN A 195 8.21 -11.42 7.45
N TRP A 196 7.48 -10.44 6.95
CA TRP A 196 7.91 -9.59 5.87
C TRP A 196 8.62 -8.36 6.42
N VAL A 197 9.79 -8.05 5.85
CA VAL A 197 10.57 -6.86 6.21
C VAL A 197 10.86 -6.08 4.95
N ILE A 198 10.57 -4.78 4.99
CA ILE A 198 10.72 -3.86 3.86
C ILE A 198 11.68 -2.75 4.26
N PHE A 199 12.70 -2.55 3.45
CA PHE A 199 13.72 -1.52 3.65
C PHE A 199 13.74 -0.58 2.46
N SER A 200 13.98 0.70 2.72
CA SER A 200 14.29 1.66 1.66
C SER A 200 15.70 1.41 1.15
N GLY A 201 15.89 1.42 -0.16
CA GLY A 201 17.15 1.13 -0.83
C GLY A 201 17.24 -0.30 -1.39
N LEU A 202 18.25 -0.52 -2.23
CA LEU A 202 18.59 -1.81 -2.84
C LEU A 202 19.73 -2.47 -2.07
N GLU A 203 19.36 -3.20 -1.02
CA GLU A 203 20.27 -3.82 -0.07
C GLU A 203 20.50 -5.31 -0.40
N GLY A 204 21.75 -5.76 -0.36
CA GLY A 204 22.13 -7.14 -0.64
C GLY A 204 22.00 -7.57 -2.12
N THR A 205 22.11 -8.87 -2.36
CA THR A 205 21.98 -9.46 -3.71
C THR A 205 20.58 -10.07 -3.86
N PRO A 206 19.72 -9.53 -4.74
CA PRO A 206 18.35 -10.01 -4.85
C PRO A 206 18.25 -11.33 -5.60
N ASP A 207 17.28 -12.16 -5.22
CA ASP A 207 16.83 -13.31 -6.01
C ASP A 207 16.01 -12.88 -7.24
N ALA A 208 15.40 -11.70 -7.16
CA ALA A 208 14.62 -11.11 -8.24
C ALA A 208 14.64 -9.58 -8.18
N ARG A 209 14.62 -8.93 -9.35
CA ARG A 209 14.46 -7.48 -9.47
C ARG A 209 13.20 -7.15 -10.26
N MET A 210 12.37 -6.27 -9.72
CA MET A 210 11.20 -5.73 -10.38
C MET A 210 11.36 -4.24 -10.63
N GLU A 211 11.04 -3.81 -11.84
CA GLU A 211 10.94 -2.41 -12.21
C GLU A 211 9.50 -2.14 -12.62
N LEU A 212 8.82 -1.30 -11.85
CA LEU A 212 7.39 -1.04 -11.98
C LEU A 212 7.20 0.36 -12.54
N SER A 213 6.40 0.51 -13.59
CA SER A 213 5.82 1.81 -13.90
C SER A 213 4.82 2.22 -12.79
N PRO A 214 4.47 3.51 -12.67
CA PRO A 214 3.40 3.94 -11.77
C PRO A 214 2.11 3.13 -11.94
N LYS A 215 1.71 2.87 -13.20
CA LYS A 215 0.57 2.01 -13.55
C LYS A 215 0.69 0.61 -12.99
N ASP A 216 1.85 -0.03 -13.17
CA ASP A 216 2.07 -1.39 -12.67
C ASP A 216 2.00 -1.46 -11.15
N ALA A 217 2.60 -0.48 -10.47
CA ALA A 217 2.57 -0.41 -9.01
C ALA A 217 1.13 -0.26 -8.48
N MET A 218 0.36 0.65 -9.08
CA MET A 218 -1.04 0.87 -8.70
C MET A 218 -1.94 -0.33 -9.04
N GLU A 219 -1.72 -1.00 -10.17
CA GLU A 219 -2.46 -2.20 -10.56
C GLU A 219 -2.18 -3.36 -9.60
N MET A 220 -0.90 -3.63 -9.28
CA MET A 220 -0.54 -4.64 -8.29
C MET A 220 -1.17 -4.35 -6.94
N TYR A 221 -1.12 -3.09 -6.52
CA TYR A 221 -1.68 -2.65 -5.25
C TYR A 221 -3.20 -2.85 -5.20
N ALA A 222 -3.93 -2.50 -6.27
CA ALA A 222 -5.38 -2.72 -6.35
C ALA A 222 -5.74 -4.21 -6.36
N LEU A 223 -5.01 -5.05 -7.09
CA LEU A 223 -5.25 -6.49 -7.12
C LEU A 223 -5.14 -7.11 -5.72
N ILE A 224 -4.13 -6.69 -4.95
CA ILE A 224 -3.86 -7.25 -3.63
C ILE A 224 -4.76 -6.65 -2.54
N MET A 225 -4.93 -5.33 -2.50
CA MET A 225 -5.67 -4.69 -1.41
C MET A 225 -7.18 -4.67 -1.61
N ARG A 226 -7.64 -4.60 -2.87
CA ARG A 226 -9.05 -4.45 -3.21
C ARG A 226 -9.65 -5.75 -3.70
N ASP A 227 -9.06 -6.31 -4.76
CA ASP A 227 -9.72 -7.38 -5.49
C ASP A 227 -9.57 -8.72 -4.77
N LEU A 228 -8.42 -8.98 -4.14
CA LEU A 228 -8.19 -10.23 -3.40
C LEU A 228 -9.10 -10.36 -2.17
N PRO A 229 -9.26 -9.35 -1.29
CA PRO A 229 -10.16 -9.46 -0.13
C PRO A 229 -11.64 -9.48 -0.51
N ARG A 230 -12.01 -8.89 -1.65
CA ARG A 230 -13.40 -8.91 -2.17
C ARG A 230 -13.74 -10.21 -2.92
N ALA A 231 -12.76 -11.04 -3.25
CA ALA A 231 -13.00 -12.30 -3.91
C ALA A 231 -13.55 -13.34 -2.92
N GLU A 232 -14.84 -13.63 -3.02
CA GLU A 232 -15.55 -14.56 -2.13
C GLU A 232 -15.30 -16.03 -2.47
N THR A 233 -15.08 -16.33 -3.75
CA THR A 233 -14.90 -17.69 -4.24
C THR A 233 -13.45 -18.01 -4.55
N PHE A 234 -13.10 -19.30 -4.46
CA PHE A 234 -11.79 -19.80 -4.87
C PHE A 234 -11.44 -19.44 -6.34
N GLY A 235 -12.42 -19.52 -7.24
CA GLY A 235 -12.24 -19.16 -8.65
C GLY A 235 -11.85 -17.68 -8.82
N GLN A 236 -12.53 -16.78 -8.11
CA GLN A 236 -12.20 -15.35 -8.12
C GLN A 236 -10.82 -15.08 -7.51
N LYS A 237 -10.48 -15.66 -6.35
CA LYS A 237 -9.16 -15.48 -5.73
C LYS A 237 -8.03 -15.95 -6.65
N ARG A 238 -8.22 -17.09 -7.32
CA ARG A 238 -7.26 -17.62 -8.30
C ARG A 238 -7.09 -16.68 -9.49
N GLU A 239 -8.17 -16.08 -9.98
CA GLU A 239 -8.13 -15.12 -11.08
C GLU A 239 -7.37 -13.85 -10.69
N VAL A 240 -7.60 -13.31 -9.49
CA VAL A 240 -6.84 -12.16 -8.97
C VAL A 240 -5.34 -12.48 -8.89
N MET A 241 -4.98 -13.64 -8.34
CA MET A 241 -3.57 -14.07 -8.28
C MET A 241 -2.94 -14.29 -9.64
N ARG A 242 -3.73 -14.77 -10.63
CA ARG A 242 -3.28 -14.91 -12.01
C ARG A 242 -2.92 -13.56 -12.60
N LYS A 243 -3.84 -12.58 -12.51
CA LYS A 243 -3.59 -11.20 -12.97
C LYS A 243 -2.38 -10.57 -12.28
N PHE A 244 -2.27 -10.73 -10.96
CA PHE A 244 -1.10 -10.25 -10.22
C PHE A 244 0.20 -10.86 -10.75
N SER A 245 0.19 -12.16 -11.05
CA SER A 245 1.36 -12.86 -11.60
C SER A 245 1.73 -12.35 -13.00
N GLU A 246 0.75 -11.94 -13.80
CA GLU A 246 0.98 -11.34 -15.12
C GLU A 246 1.62 -9.96 -15.03
N VAL A 247 1.11 -9.09 -14.15
CA VAL A 247 1.73 -7.79 -13.86
C VAL A 247 3.16 -8.00 -13.35
N ARG A 248 3.34 -8.91 -12.39
CA ARG A 248 4.66 -9.23 -11.86
C ARG A 248 5.61 -9.72 -12.96
N ALA A 249 5.16 -10.60 -13.85
CA ALA A 249 6.00 -11.17 -14.91
C ALA A 249 6.52 -10.10 -15.88
N ARG A 250 5.70 -9.10 -16.25
CA ARG A 250 6.15 -8.00 -17.13
C ARG A 250 7.10 -7.02 -16.45
N CYS A 251 7.03 -6.90 -15.12
CA CYS A 251 7.92 -6.02 -14.35
C CYS A 251 9.24 -6.69 -13.96
N LEU A 252 9.34 -8.01 -14.01
CA LEU A 252 10.57 -8.72 -13.69
C LEU A 252 11.67 -8.43 -14.71
N LYS A 253 12.86 -8.09 -14.22
CA LYS A 253 14.08 -8.06 -15.02
C LYS A 253 14.77 -9.42 -14.90
N ASN A 254 15.08 -10.00 -16.06
CA ASN A 254 15.93 -11.18 -16.18
C ASN A 254 17.40 -10.81 -16.01
#